data_AF-A0A7C4SN43-F1
#
_entry.id   AF-A0A7C4SN43-F1
#
_cell.length_a   1.000
_cell.length_b   1.000
_cell.length_c   1.000
_cell.angle_alpha   90.00
_cell.angle_beta   90.00
_cell.angle_gamma   90.00
#
_symmetry.space_group_name_H-M   'P 1'
#
loop_
_entity.id
_entity.type
_entity.pdbx_description
1 polymer ?
#
loop_
_entity_poly.entity_id
_entity_poly.type
_entity_poly.pdbx_seq_one_letter_code
_entity_poly.pdbx_strand_id
1 'polypeptide(L)'
;MKARSIAAWAIAWATLAGADCKCEKSEIGKIINTFGKLGMGEEAPEEKKPAKPKEYRLRHWAEDVAGGRSRALANIEVEYSIDRDRLETVLRDACHDDDLLRGSAVVKVVAWPGSIEKLARPLGISVFARDGHGWEGDRVGFENIEIYLPSPAQMQQQKIAPISEREYLQILGVDRLLREGKTEEDAVAATAERHSVSADEIRASLDHASRLWGRPVPKKAPAKP
;
A
#
# COMPACT_ATOMS: atom_id res chain seq x y z
N MET A 1 -41.92 15.35 -17.49
CA MET A 1 -42.62 14.52 -16.48
C MET A 1 -42.64 13.08 -16.94
N LYS A 2 -41.72 12.24 -16.46
CA LYS A 2 -41.72 10.79 -16.66
C LYS A 2 -41.28 10.16 -15.34
N ALA A 3 -42.23 9.68 -14.56
CA ALA A 3 -41.98 8.80 -13.44
C ALA A 3 -42.10 7.36 -13.94
N ARG A 4 -41.03 6.57 -13.79
CA ARG A 4 -41.08 5.11 -13.93
C ARG A 4 -40.93 4.53 -12.53
N SER A 5 -41.98 3.83 -12.12
CA SER A 5 -42.10 3.15 -10.83
C SER A 5 -41.33 1.82 -10.85
N ILE A 6 -40.83 1.47 -9.68
CA ILE A 6 -39.92 0.36 -9.35
C ILE A 6 -40.71 -0.88 -8.91
N ALA A 7 -40.18 -2.06 -9.26
CA ALA A 7 -40.28 -3.39 -8.63
C ALA A 7 -41.66 -4.04 -8.35
N ALA A 8 -41.75 -5.36 -8.60
CA ALA A 8 -41.62 -6.38 -7.54
C ALA A 8 -42.20 -7.76 -7.95
N TRP A 9 -41.36 -8.79 -7.78
CA TRP A 9 -41.62 -10.08 -7.12
C TRP A 9 -42.83 -10.98 -7.48
N ALA A 10 -42.49 -12.11 -8.11
CA ALA A 10 -42.45 -13.46 -7.51
C ALA A 10 -43.74 -14.27 -7.19
N ILE A 11 -43.56 -15.59 -7.37
CA ILE A 11 -44.20 -16.78 -6.77
C ILE A 11 -45.59 -17.19 -7.28
N ALA A 12 -45.65 -18.38 -7.88
CA ALA A 12 -46.30 -19.58 -7.33
C ALA A 12 -46.80 -20.50 -8.46
N TRP A 13 -46.57 -21.80 -8.33
CA TRP A 13 -47.66 -22.79 -8.18
C TRP A 13 -47.07 -24.19 -8.05
N ALA A 14 -47.25 -24.79 -6.88
CA ALA A 14 -47.14 -26.23 -6.66
C ALA A 14 -48.55 -26.74 -6.32
N THR A 15 -49.01 -27.69 -7.12
CA THR A 15 -50.18 -28.56 -6.94
C THR A 15 -49.77 -29.89 -7.61
N LEU A 16 -50.06 -31.10 -7.14
CA LEU A 16 -51.22 -31.66 -6.46
C LEU A 16 -50.87 -32.95 -5.69
N ALA A 17 -51.73 -33.28 -4.72
CA ALA A 17 -52.25 -34.59 -4.27
C ALA A 17 -51.65 -35.88 -4.89
N GLY A 18 -51.41 -36.99 -4.19
CA GLY A 18 -52.02 -37.56 -2.99
C GLY A 18 -52.46 -39.00 -3.30
N ALA A 19 -51.84 -40.02 -2.67
CA ALA A 19 -52.37 -41.39 -2.59
C ALA A 19 -51.58 -42.23 -1.56
N ASP A 20 -52.30 -42.76 -0.57
CA ASP A 20 -51.82 -43.76 0.41
C ASP A 20 -51.58 -45.12 -0.26
N CYS A 21 -50.43 -45.77 0.02
CA CYS A 21 -50.40 -47.16 0.53
C CYS A 21 -48.98 -47.72 0.71
N LYS A 22 -48.82 -48.37 1.87
CA LYS A 22 -47.89 -49.46 2.21
C LYS A 22 -46.41 -49.11 2.39
N CYS A 23 -46.05 -48.97 3.67
CA CYS A 23 -44.70 -49.19 4.18
C CYS A 23 -44.21 -50.60 3.82
N GLU A 24 -43.27 -50.70 2.89
CA GLU A 24 -42.27 -51.76 2.89
C GLU A 24 -40.95 -51.20 3.45
N LYS A 25 -40.41 -51.95 4.41
CA LYS A 25 -39.17 -51.67 5.10
C LYS A 25 -37.99 -51.73 4.12
N SER A 26 -37.48 -50.60 3.64
CA SER A 26 -36.03 -50.37 3.52
C SER A 26 -35.78 -48.98 2.95
N GLU A 27 -35.13 -48.11 3.73
CA GLU A 27 -34.11 -47.15 3.24
C GLU A 27 -33.71 -46.11 4.30
N ILE A 28 -34.38 -46.04 5.46
CA ILE A 28 -33.96 -45.13 6.55
C ILE A 28 -32.67 -45.62 7.24
N GLY A 29 -32.38 -46.92 7.22
CA GLY A 29 -31.13 -47.50 7.75
C GLY A 29 -29.87 -47.20 6.93
N LYS A 30 -29.98 -46.70 5.70
CA LYS A 30 -28.83 -46.29 4.87
C LYS A 30 -28.50 -44.80 4.96
N ILE A 31 -29.40 -43.97 5.50
CA ILE A 31 -29.19 -42.52 5.62
C ILE A 31 -28.35 -42.18 6.88
N ILE A 32 -28.36 -43.02 7.92
CA ILE A 32 -27.66 -42.72 9.17
C ILE A 32 -26.16 -43.06 9.13
N ASN A 33 -25.71 -43.93 8.21
CA ASN A 33 -24.27 -44.18 8.00
C ASN A 33 -23.60 -43.23 7.00
N THR A 34 -24.33 -42.28 6.42
CA THR A 34 -23.76 -41.17 5.63
C THR A 34 -23.51 -39.93 6.49
N PHE A 35 -24.15 -39.82 7.67
CA PHE A 35 -23.96 -38.70 8.60
C PHE A 35 -22.91 -38.93 9.70
N GLY A 36 -22.40 -40.15 9.86
CA GLY A 36 -21.37 -40.50 10.87
C GLY A 36 -19.92 -40.51 10.38
N LYS A 37 -19.67 -40.23 9.08
CA LYS A 37 -18.33 -40.20 8.47
C LYS A 37 -17.97 -38.84 7.82
N LEU A 38 -18.58 -37.75 8.29
CA LEU A 38 -18.17 -36.37 7.99
C LEU A 38 -17.27 -35.79 9.09
N GLY A 39 -16.46 -36.66 9.71
CA GLY A 39 -15.59 -36.35 10.85
C GLY A 39 -14.10 -36.42 10.55
N MET A 40 -13.69 -36.29 9.28
CA MET A 40 -12.32 -35.96 8.90
C MET A 40 -12.40 -35.13 7.62
N GLY A 41 -12.57 -33.83 7.79
CA GLY A 41 -12.34 -32.88 6.72
C GLY A 41 -10.84 -32.92 6.39
N GLU A 42 -10.47 -33.64 5.35
CA GLU A 42 -9.42 -33.13 4.47
C GLU A 42 -9.96 -31.78 3.98
N GLU A 43 -9.45 -30.70 4.58
CA GLU A 43 -9.62 -29.36 4.06
C GLU A 43 -9.21 -29.41 2.59
N ALA A 44 -10.19 -29.33 1.69
CA ALA A 44 -9.92 -29.05 0.30
C ALA A 44 -8.94 -27.87 0.29
N PRO A 45 -7.81 -27.93 -0.43
CA PRO A 45 -6.84 -26.86 -0.44
C PRO A 45 -7.61 -25.60 -0.79
N GLU A 46 -7.73 -24.66 0.16
CA GLU A 46 -8.39 -23.39 -0.07
C GLU A 46 -7.78 -22.85 -1.36
N GLU A 47 -8.58 -22.74 -2.42
CA GLU A 47 -8.18 -22.04 -3.62
C GLU A 47 -7.82 -20.63 -3.17
N LYS A 48 -6.52 -20.39 -2.99
CA LYS A 48 -5.98 -19.10 -2.61
C LYS A 48 -6.54 -18.12 -3.61
N LYS A 49 -7.51 -17.30 -3.17
CA LYS A 49 -8.01 -16.18 -3.97
C LYS A 49 -6.79 -15.45 -4.53
N PRO A 50 -6.75 -15.13 -5.84
CA PRO A 50 -5.61 -14.48 -6.42
C PRO A 50 -5.28 -13.26 -5.58
N ALA A 51 -4.03 -13.19 -5.09
CA ALA A 51 -3.59 -12.07 -4.28
C ALA A 51 -3.92 -10.78 -5.03
N LYS A 52 -4.62 -9.86 -4.37
CA LYS A 52 -4.91 -8.55 -4.97
C LYS A 52 -3.57 -7.95 -5.42
N PRO A 53 -3.49 -7.37 -6.63
CA PRO A 53 -2.27 -6.73 -7.08
C PRO A 53 -1.89 -5.64 -6.07
N LYS A 54 -0.69 -5.74 -5.49
CA LYS A 54 -0.18 -4.75 -4.54
C LYS A 54 0.08 -3.45 -5.30
N GLU A 55 -0.45 -2.34 -4.80
CA GLU A 55 -0.24 -0.99 -5.36
C GLU A 55 1.14 -0.39 -4.98
N TYR A 56 1.98 -1.19 -4.31
CA TYR A 56 3.34 -0.83 -3.90
C TYR A 56 4.33 -1.95 -4.20
N ARG A 57 5.61 -1.60 -4.23
CA ARG A 57 6.72 -2.56 -4.29
C ARG A 57 7.57 -2.45 -3.05
N LEU A 58 7.97 -3.57 -2.46
CA LEU A 58 8.90 -3.58 -1.34
C LEU A 58 10.32 -3.27 -1.84
N ARG A 59 10.90 -2.17 -1.34
CA ARG A 59 12.26 -1.73 -1.69
C ARG A 59 13.31 -2.26 -0.73
N HIS A 60 13.00 -2.20 0.56
CA HIS A 60 13.90 -2.62 1.62
C HIS A 60 13.10 -3.09 2.81
N TRP A 61 13.60 -4.11 3.49
CA TRP A 61 13.05 -4.61 4.73
C TRP A 61 14.20 -4.95 5.67
N ALA A 62 14.09 -4.53 6.92
CA ALA A 62 15.05 -4.83 7.96
C ALA A 62 14.33 -5.08 9.28
N GLU A 63 14.70 -6.17 9.96
CA GLU A 63 14.36 -6.38 11.36
C GLU A 63 15.37 -5.67 12.25
N ASP A 64 14.84 -5.00 13.27
CA ASP A 64 15.60 -4.42 14.36
C ASP A 64 15.10 -5.01 15.68
N VAL A 65 16.01 -5.60 16.46
CA VAL A 65 15.72 -6.10 17.80
C VAL A 65 16.34 -5.12 18.81
N ALA A 66 15.82 -3.90 18.83
CA ALA A 66 16.23 -2.88 19.79
C ALA A 66 15.43 -3.01 21.09
N GLY A 67 16.14 -3.21 22.21
CA GLY A 67 15.55 -3.28 23.55
C GLY A 67 14.66 -4.50 23.78
N GLY A 68 14.92 -5.62 23.10
CA GLY A 68 14.16 -6.87 23.24
C GLY A 68 12.78 -6.89 22.57
N ARG A 69 12.42 -5.84 21.81
CA ARG A 69 11.21 -5.80 20.97
C ARG A 69 11.59 -6.11 19.53
N SER A 70 10.86 -7.03 18.90
CA SER A 70 10.98 -7.28 17.46
C SER A 70 10.32 -6.15 16.67
N ARG A 71 11.09 -5.42 15.87
CA ARG A 71 10.63 -4.30 15.03
C ARG A 71 10.97 -4.60 13.58
N ALA A 72 10.13 -4.19 12.64
CA ALA A 72 10.44 -4.24 11.22
C ALA A 72 10.30 -2.86 10.58
N LEU A 73 11.34 -2.44 9.85
CA LEU A 73 11.31 -1.27 8.97
C LEU A 73 11.16 -1.73 7.52
N ALA A 74 10.07 -1.36 6.87
CA ALA A 74 9.83 -1.58 5.46
C ALA A 74 9.85 -0.24 4.71
N ASN A 75 10.63 -0.17 3.63
CA ASN A 75 10.52 0.92 2.65
C ASN A 75 9.79 0.39 1.43
N ILE A 76 8.77 1.11 0.98
CA ILE A 76 7.99 0.76 -0.19
C ILE A 76 8.09 1.85 -1.25
N GLU A 77 8.02 1.43 -2.51
CA GLU A 77 7.87 2.31 -3.67
C GLU A 77 6.39 2.36 -4.03
N VAL A 78 5.89 3.57 -4.23
CA VAL A 78 4.54 3.82 -4.73
C VAL A 78 4.62 4.61 -6.04
N GLU A 79 3.50 4.67 -6.77
CA GLU A 79 3.40 5.46 -7.99
C GLU A 79 3.73 6.94 -7.70
N TYR A 80 4.55 7.58 -8.54
CA TYR A 80 5.00 8.96 -8.33
C TYR A 80 3.86 10.00 -8.40
N SER A 81 2.75 9.64 -9.04
CA SER A 81 1.52 10.42 -9.19
C SER A 81 0.45 10.04 -8.16
N ILE A 82 0.77 9.21 -7.16
CA ILE A 82 -0.20 8.81 -6.13
C ILE A 82 -0.75 10.05 -5.41
N ASP A 83 -2.06 10.09 -5.23
CA ASP A 83 -2.71 11.12 -4.42
C ASP A 83 -2.67 10.76 -2.93
N ARG A 84 -3.03 11.73 -2.09
CA ARG A 84 -2.99 11.62 -0.63
C ARG A 84 -3.88 10.49 -0.11
N ASP A 85 -5.08 10.33 -0.64
CA ASP A 85 -6.08 9.40 -0.12
C ASP A 85 -5.73 7.95 -0.49
N ARG A 86 -5.25 7.74 -1.73
CA ARG A 86 -4.69 6.46 -2.16
C ARG A 86 -3.44 6.10 -1.38
N LEU A 87 -2.56 7.06 -1.10
CA LEU A 87 -1.35 6.80 -0.31
C LEU A 87 -1.68 6.33 1.12
N GLU A 88 -2.71 6.90 1.77
CA GLU A 88 -3.15 6.42 3.09
C GLU A 88 -3.55 4.95 3.04
N THR A 89 -4.33 4.58 2.02
CA THR A 89 -4.81 3.22 1.82
C THR A 89 -3.63 2.26 1.60
N VAL A 90 -2.69 2.63 0.73
CA VAL A 90 -1.48 1.84 0.45
C VAL A 90 -0.62 1.65 1.69
N LEU A 91 -0.44 2.70 2.49
CA LEU A 91 0.33 2.63 3.73
C LEU A 91 -0.34 1.72 4.77
N ARG A 92 -1.66 1.81 4.90
CA ARG A 92 -2.44 0.92 5.78
C ARG A 92 -2.33 -0.52 5.32
N ASP A 93 -2.55 -0.79 4.04
CA ASP A 93 -2.44 -2.13 3.46
C ASP A 93 -1.04 -2.72 3.64
N ALA A 94 0.01 -1.93 3.39
CA ALA A 94 1.39 -2.37 3.56
C ALA A 94 1.73 -2.67 5.03
N CYS A 95 1.24 -1.86 5.98
CA CYS A 95 1.46 -2.12 7.41
C CYS A 95 0.75 -3.39 7.91
N HIS A 96 -0.32 -3.80 7.23
CA HIS A 96 -1.07 -5.01 7.53
C HIS A 96 -0.68 -6.21 6.64
N ASP A 97 0.38 -6.09 5.85
CA ASP A 97 0.88 -7.17 5.02
C ASP A 97 1.42 -8.29 5.91
N ASP A 98 0.77 -9.45 5.88
CA ASP A 98 1.14 -10.61 6.68
C ASP A 98 2.60 -11.05 6.46
N ASP A 99 3.16 -10.78 5.27
CA ASP A 99 4.56 -11.05 4.97
C ASP A 99 5.51 -10.12 5.72
N LEU A 100 5.11 -8.87 5.99
CA LEU A 100 5.90 -7.88 6.73
C LEU A 100 5.69 -8.00 8.25
N LEU A 101 4.54 -8.53 8.67
CA LEU A 101 4.14 -8.68 10.06
C LEU A 101 4.71 -9.92 10.77
N ARG A 102 5.51 -10.76 10.10
CA ARG A 102 5.92 -12.09 10.60
C ARG A 102 6.77 -12.00 11.88
N GLY A 103 6.12 -12.04 13.04
CA GLY A 103 6.77 -12.04 14.36
C GLY A 103 7.18 -10.68 14.90
N SER A 104 7.00 -9.59 14.14
CA SER A 104 7.27 -8.23 14.63
C SER A 104 6.16 -7.73 15.55
N ALA A 105 6.56 -7.11 16.66
CA ALA A 105 5.67 -6.41 17.58
C ALA A 105 5.25 -5.04 17.02
N VAL A 106 6.14 -4.39 16.26
CA VAL A 106 5.89 -3.12 15.59
C VAL A 106 6.46 -3.15 14.17
N VAL A 107 5.70 -2.65 13.21
CA VAL A 107 6.12 -2.46 11.82
C VAL A 107 6.02 -0.99 11.47
N LYS A 108 7.07 -0.45 10.85
CA LYS A 108 7.11 0.89 10.29
C LYS A 108 7.27 0.80 8.78
N VAL A 109 6.31 1.30 8.05
CA VAL A 109 6.34 1.41 6.59
C VAL A 109 6.64 2.85 6.21
N VAL A 110 7.58 3.04 5.29
CA VAL A 110 7.97 4.34 4.74
C VAL A 110 7.78 4.32 3.23
N ALA A 111 6.92 5.19 2.70
CA ALA A 111 6.62 5.24 1.26
C ALA A 111 7.45 6.28 0.52
N TRP A 112 7.96 5.92 -0.66
CA TRP A 112 8.78 6.77 -1.52
C TRP A 112 8.17 6.91 -2.94
N PRO A 113 8.32 8.07 -3.62
CA PRO A 113 7.85 8.24 -4.99
C PRO A 113 8.74 7.44 -5.95
N GLY A 114 8.31 6.25 -6.32
CA GLY A 114 9.11 5.31 -7.10
C GLY A 114 10.47 5.03 -6.47
N SER A 115 11.52 5.08 -7.29
CA SER A 115 12.89 4.73 -6.89
C SER A 115 13.75 5.94 -6.46
N ILE A 116 13.13 7.10 -6.21
CA ILE A 116 13.85 8.34 -5.83
C ILE A 116 14.37 8.24 -4.39
N GLU A 117 15.63 8.62 -4.16
CA GLU A 117 16.27 8.49 -2.83
C GLU A 117 16.92 9.78 -2.32
N LYS A 118 17.50 10.57 -3.22
CA LYS A 118 18.33 11.75 -2.92
C LYS A 118 17.57 13.05 -3.05
N LEU A 119 16.47 13.07 -3.81
CA LEU A 119 15.75 14.30 -4.16
C LEU A 119 14.38 14.45 -3.50
N ALA A 120 13.83 13.36 -2.96
CA ALA A 120 12.55 13.38 -2.26
C ALA A 120 12.73 13.12 -0.77
N ARG A 121 11.78 13.56 0.05
CA ARG A 121 11.50 12.95 1.36
C ARG A 121 10.50 11.81 1.16
N PRO A 122 10.29 10.96 2.19
CA PRO A 122 9.16 10.04 2.19
C PRO A 122 7.84 10.78 1.92
N LEU A 123 6.92 10.14 1.22
CA LEU A 123 5.57 10.67 0.97
C LEU A 123 4.66 10.47 2.18
N GLY A 124 4.93 9.43 2.96
CA GLY A 124 4.23 9.14 4.19
C GLY A 124 4.88 8.00 4.96
N ILE A 125 4.46 7.86 6.21
CA ILE A 125 4.91 6.85 7.14
C ILE A 125 3.67 6.26 7.81
N SER A 126 3.64 4.94 7.93
CA SER A 126 2.69 4.26 8.80
C SER A 126 3.43 3.41 9.83
N VAL A 127 2.95 3.43 11.07
CA VAL A 127 3.45 2.61 12.16
C VAL A 127 2.29 1.80 12.68
N PHE A 128 2.41 0.48 12.60
CA PHE A 128 1.48 -0.47 13.20
C PHE A 128 2.14 -1.16 14.38
N ALA A 129 1.52 -1.04 15.56
CA ALA A 129 2.04 -1.53 16.83
C ALA A 129 1.07 -2.53 17.46
N ARG A 130 1.39 -3.83 17.38
CA ARG A 130 0.57 -4.91 17.98
C ARG A 130 0.53 -4.84 19.50
N ASP A 131 1.62 -4.37 20.10
CA ASP A 131 1.81 -4.26 21.55
C ASP A 131 1.36 -2.91 22.12
N GLY A 132 0.77 -2.03 21.30
CA GLY A 132 0.31 -0.70 21.70
C GLY A 132 1.40 0.37 21.83
N HIS A 133 2.66 0.01 21.55
CA HIS A 133 3.82 0.91 21.68
C HIS A 133 4.42 1.21 20.31
N GLY A 134 4.61 2.50 20.02
CA GLY A 134 5.13 2.99 18.75
C GLY A 134 6.57 2.60 18.48
N TRP A 135 7.08 3.10 17.36
CA TRP A 135 8.43 2.81 16.87
C TRP A 135 9.51 3.17 17.89
N GLU A 136 9.34 4.28 18.62
CA GLU A 136 10.27 4.74 19.66
C GLU A 136 9.88 4.26 21.07
N GLY A 137 8.82 3.45 21.19
CA GLY A 137 8.30 2.95 22.47
C GLY A 137 7.29 3.87 23.18
N ASP A 138 6.90 4.97 22.54
CA ASP A 138 5.82 5.85 22.95
C ASP A 138 4.44 5.17 22.84
N ARG A 139 3.45 5.60 23.63
CA ARG A 139 2.08 5.05 23.50
C ARG A 139 1.40 5.70 22.31
N VAL A 140 1.26 4.95 21.21
CA VAL A 140 0.58 5.40 19.98
C VAL A 140 -0.76 4.72 19.75
N GLY A 141 -1.09 3.70 20.53
CA GLY A 141 -2.23 2.81 20.25
C GLY A 141 -1.84 1.76 19.21
N PHE A 142 -2.76 1.43 18.29
CA PHE A 142 -2.57 0.35 17.31
C PHE A 142 -1.93 0.81 15.99
N GLU A 143 -2.27 2.00 15.52
CA GLU A 143 -1.84 2.50 14.21
C GLU A 143 -1.66 4.02 14.26
N ASN A 144 -0.59 4.51 13.64
CA ASN A 144 -0.36 5.92 13.37
C ASN A 144 0.08 6.10 11.92
N ILE A 145 -0.62 6.94 11.15
CA ILE A 145 -0.30 7.25 9.75
C ILE A 145 -0.03 8.75 9.60
N GLU A 146 1.13 9.08 9.05
CA GLU A 146 1.53 10.43 8.69
C GLU A 146 1.68 10.55 7.18
N ILE A 147 0.99 11.51 6.57
CA ILE A 147 1.08 11.78 5.13
C ILE A 147 1.62 13.18 4.89
N TYR A 148 2.69 13.24 4.10
CA TYR A 148 3.43 14.46 3.79
C TYR A 148 3.07 15.04 2.42
N LEU A 149 2.33 14.32 1.58
CA LEU A 149 1.76 14.88 0.36
C LEU A 149 0.77 16.01 0.68
N PRO A 150 0.80 17.14 -0.04
CA PRO A 150 -0.20 18.19 0.13
C PRO A 150 -1.61 17.67 -0.18
N SER A 151 -2.61 18.15 0.56
CA SER A 151 -4.00 17.84 0.26
C SER A 151 -4.44 18.47 -1.07
N PRO A 152 -5.52 17.99 -1.72
CA PRO A 152 -6.03 18.60 -2.94
C PRO A 152 -6.30 20.11 -2.80
N ALA A 153 -6.83 20.54 -1.64
CA ALA A 153 -7.04 21.95 -1.34
C ALA A 153 -5.72 22.74 -1.25
N GLN A 154 -4.68 22.17 -0.64
CA GLN A 154 -3.36 22.80 -0.57
C GLN A 154 -2.70 22.87 -1.95
N MET A 155 -2.81 21.82 -2.76
CA MET A 155 -2.31 21.82 -4.14
C MET A 155 -2.98 22.91 -4.97
N GLN A 156 -4.30 23.07 -4.86
CA GLN A 156 -5.04 24.12 -5.56
C GLN A 156 -4.63 25.53 -5.09
N GLN A 157 -4.51 25.75 -3.77
CA GLN A 157 -4.10 27.03 -3.21
C GLN A 157 -2.68 27.42 -3.62
N GLN A 158 -1.76 26.46 -3.62
CA GLN A 158 -0.34 26.68 -3.96
C GLN A 158 -0.06 26.54 -5.47
N LYS A 159 -1.09 26.25 -6.27
CA LYS A 159 -0.98 26.00 -7.72
C LYS A 159 0.08 24.94 -8.05
N ILE A 160 0.13 23.88 -7.26
CA ILE A 160 1.00 22.72 -7.49
C ILE A 160 0.25 21.76 -8.39
N ALA A 161 0.84 21.43 -9.54
CA ALA A 161 0.30 20.43 -10.45
C ALA A 161 0.82 19.03 -10.06
N PRO A 162 0.16 17.95 -10.49
CA PRO A 162 0.77 16.62 -10.47
C PRO A 162 2.03 16.59 -11.33
N ILE A 163 3.01 15.76 -10.94
CA ILE A 163 4.22 15.55 -11.74
C ILE A 163 3.90 14.71 -12.96
N SER A 164 4.31 15.21 -14.13
CA SER A 164 4.22 14.49 -15.39
C SER A 164 5.26 13.37 -15.49
N GLU A 165 5.00 12.38 -16.35
CA GLU A 165 5.98 11.31 -16.62
C GLU A 165 7.33 11.86 -17.11
N ARG A 166 7.30 12.89 -17.97
CA ARG A 166 8.50 13.56 -18.48
C ARG A 166 9.32 14.16 -17.34
N GLU A 167 8.68 14.93 -16.45
CA GLU A 167 9.35 15.52 -15.29
C GLU A 167 9.89 14.43 -14.36
N TYR A 168 9.12 13.36 -14.12
CA TYR A 168 9.57 12.24 -13.29
C TYR A 168 10.86 11.60 -13.85
N LEU A 169 10.93 11.36 -15.16
CA LEU A 169 12.13 10.81 -15.79
C LEU A 169 13.34 11.74 -15.68
N GLN A 170 13.13 13.06 -15.78
CA GLN A 170 14.18 14.05 -15.57
C GLN A 170 14.67 14.03 -14.12
N ILE A 171 13.76 14.03 -13.14
CA ILE A 171 14.10 13.95 -11.72
C ILE A 171 14.87 12.66 -11.40
N LEU A 172 14.42 11.53 -11.96
CA LEU A 172 15.07 10.23 -11.81
C LEU A 172 16.48 10.21 -12.40
N GLY A 173 16.69 10.89 -13.53
CA GLY A 173 18.01 11.08 -14.14
C GLY A 173 18.98 11.78 -13.18
N VAL A 174 18.56 12.87 -12.56
CA VAL A 174 19.37 13.61 -11.58
C VAL A 174 19.59 12.77 -10.32
N ASP A 175 18.55 12.14 -9.77
CA ASP A 175 18.64 11.30 -8.56
C ASP A 175 19.70 10.20 -8.71
N ARG A 176 19.70 9.51 -9.86
CA ARG A 176 20.66 8.47 -10.18
C ARG A 176 22.10 9.01 -10.16
N LEU A 177 22.36 10.15 -10.79
CA LEU A 177 23.69 10.73 -10.86
C LEU A 177 24.18 11.21 -9.49
N LEU A 178 23.28 11.74 -8.65
CA LEU A 178 23.59 12.07 -7.26
C LEU A 178 23.94 10.84 -6.42
N ARG A 179 23.28 9.70 -6.68
CA ARG A 179 23.64 8.41 -6.05
C ARG A 179 25.01 7.91 -6.48
N GLU A 180 25.41 8.18 -7.72
CA GLU A 180 26.74 7.91 -8.26
C GLU A 180 27.81 8.89 -7.73
N GLY A 181 27.44 9.87 -6.89
CA GLY A 181 28.36 10.78 -6.24
C GLY A 181 28.69 12.04 -7.04
N LYS A 182 27.96 12.31 -8.14
CA LYS A 182 28.10 13.57 -8.87
C LYS A 182 27.58 14.76 -8.05
N THR A 183 28.08 15.95 -8.36
CA THR A 183 27.50 17.19 -7.85
C THR A 183 26.12 17.43 -8.45
N GLU A 184 25.29 18.25 -7.80
CA GLU A 184 23.97 18.61 -8.34
C GLU A 184 24.09 19.34 -9.69
N GLU A 185 25.08 20.21 -9.85
CA GLU A 185 25.34 20.93 -11.10
C GLU A 185 25.69 19.96 -12.24
N ASP A 186 26.61 19.02 -12.01
CA ASP A 186 26.98 18.01 -13.00
C ASP A 186 25.81 17.06 -13.32
N ALA A 187 25.03 16.70 -12.30
CA ALA A 187 23.86 15.84 -12.46
C ALA A 187 22.78 16.51 -13.30
N VAL A 188 22.51 17.80 -13.05
CA VAL A 188 21.57 18.61 -13.84
C VAL A 188 22.06 18.75 -15.28
N ALA A 189 23.33 19.11 -15.50
CA ALA A 189 23.89 19.29 -16.83
C ALA A 189 23.85 18.00 -17.66
N ALA A 190 24.30 16.87 -17.08
CA ALA A 190 24.28 15.58 -17.76
C ALA A 190 22.87 15.06 -18.04
N THR A 191 21.91 15.34 -17.15
CA THR A 191 20.51 14.98 -17.38
C THR A 191 19.89 15.85 -18.48
N ALA A 192 20.17 17.15 -18.47
CA ALA A 192 19.70 18.07 -19.51
C ALA A 192 20.18 17.63 -20.90
N GLU A 193 21.47 17.29 -21.03
CA GLU A 193 22.05 16.75 -22.26
C GLU A 193 21.34 15.45 -22.69
N ARG A 194 21.21 14.48 -21.78
CA ARG A 194 20.58 13.18 -22.07
C ARG A 194 19.13 13.32 -22.57
N HIS A 195 18.38 14.26 -22.01
CA HIS A 195 16.98 14.49 -22.35
C HIS A 195 16.79 15.52 -23.46
N SER A 196 17.87 16.11 -24.00
CA SER A 196 17.83 17.17 -25.01
C SER A 196 16.96 18.36 -24.60
N VAL A 197 17.11 18.79 -23.33
CA VAL A 197 16.39 19.93 -22.74
C VAL A 197 17.38 20.91 -22.10
N SER A 198 16.91 22.09 -21.68
CA SER A 198 17.77 23.04 -20.97
C SER A 198 17.99 22.62 -19.51
N ALA A 199 19.12 23.03 -18.93
CA ALA A 199 19.39 22.86 -17.50
C ALA A 199 18.32 23.57 -16.64
N ASP A 200 17.76 24.68 -17.13
CA ASP A 200 16.70 25.40 -16.43
C ASP A 200 15.39 24.63 -16.40
N GLU A 201 15.07 23.84 -17.44
CA GLU A 201 13.91 22.94 -17.43
C GLU A 201 14.08 21.82 -16.40
N ILE A 202 15.29 21.25 -16.29
CA ILE A 202 15.60 20.25 -15.25
C ILE A 202 15.43 20.87 -13.86
N ARG A 203 16.00 22.06 -13.62
CA ARG A 203 15.85 22.78 -12.34
C ARG A 203 14.40 23.08 -12.02
N ALA A 204 13.60 23.50 -12.99
CA ALA A 204 12.17 23.73 -12.81
C ALA A 204 11.44 22.44 -12.36
N SER A 205 11.82 21.28 -12.92
CA SER A 205 11.28 19.97 -12.50
C SER A 205 11.70 19.59 -11.09
N LEU A 206 12.96 19.85 -10.71
CA LEU A 206 13.45 19.64 -9.34
C LEU A 206 12.73 20.55 -8.33
N ASP A 207 12.51 21.81 -8.67
CA ASP A 207 11.76 22.76 -7.85
C ASP A 207 10.28 22.39 -7.74
N HIS A 208 9.70 21.82 -8.81
CA HIS A 208 8.35 21.27 -8.77
C HIS A 208 8.26 20.07 -7.81
N ALA A 209 9.18 19.11 -7.92
CA ALA A 209 9.29 17.97 -7.00
C ALA A 209 9.52 18.38 -5.56
N SER A 210 10.38 19.37 -5.32
CA SER A 210 10.62 19.94 -3.99
C SER A 210 9.38 20.56 -3.38
N ARG A 211 8.44 21.09 -4.18
CA ARG A 211 7.16 21.63 -3.68
C ARG A 211 6.14 20.53 -3.40
N LEU A 212 6.08 19.50 -4.25
CA LEU A 212 5.10 18.42 -4.13
C LEU A 212 5.51 17.39 -3.08
N TRP A 213 6.72 16.84 -3.19
CA TRP A 213 7.21 15.79 -2.31
C TRP A 213 7.97 16.35 -1.12
N GLY A 214 8.55 17.55 -1.23
CA GLY A 214 9.42 18.13 -0.20
C GLY A 214 10.89 17.72 -0.38
N ARG A 215 11.80 18.50 0.19
CA ARG A 215 13.23 18.18 0.17
C ARG A 215 13.58 17.07 1.17
N PRO A 216 14.60 16.24 0.87
CA PRO A 216 15.11 15.27 1.83
C PRO A 216 15.51 15.97 3.12
N VAL A 217 15.17 15.37 4.26
CA VAL A 217 15.69 15.86 5.54
C VAL A 217 17.18 15.53 5.59
N PRO A 218 18.08 16.51 5.80
CA PRO A 218 19.49 16.22 5.94
C PRO A 218 19.66 15.23 7.08
N LYS A 219 20.31 14.08 6.79
CA LYS A 219 20.67 13.13 7.86
C LYS A 219 21.50 13.93 8.87
N LYS A 220 21.00 14.09 10.10
CA LYS A 220 21.84 14.61 11.19
C LYS A 220 23.10 13.76 11.19
N ALA A 221 24.26 14.39 11.06
CA ALA A 221 25.52 13.70 11.24
C ALA A 221 25.46 12.97 12.59
N PRO A 222 25.90 11.71 12.69
CA PRO A 222 25.93 11.03 13.97
C PRO A 222 26.68 11.93 14.95
N ALA A 223 26.07 12.19 16.11
CA ALA A 223 26.74 12.92 17.17
C ALA A 223 28.07 12.22 17.41
N LYS A 224 29.19 12.94 17.25
CA LYS A 224 30.49 12.37 17.56
C LYS A 224 30.46 11.90 19.03
N PRO A 225 30.92 10.67 19.31
CA PRO A 225 31.02 10.18 20.68
C PRO A 225 31.94 11.06 21.52
#